data_AF-A0A6J8CUC1-F1
#
_entry.id   AF-A0A6J8CUC1-F1
#
_cell.length_a   1.000
_cell.length_b   1.000
_cell.length_c   1.000
_cell.angle_alpha   90.00
_cell.angle_beta   90.00
_cell.angle_gamma   90.00
#
_symmetry.space_group_name_H-M   'P 1'
#
loop_
_entity.id
_entity.type
_entity.pdbx_description
1 polymer ?
#
loop_
_entity_poly.entity_id
_entity_poly.type
_entity_poly.pdbx_seq_one_letter_code
_entity_poly.pdbx_strand_id
1 'polypeptide(L)'
;MKLKNSSCGHVFINTSSPEERQFIIKPNDKLQKLPDNSTDVQCNNVIKRYSQRPKKVQSICLADFAAWYDLRSEKKPKTDRLENEKVMEETDIEDNMEDENLSQDEYDPENNPKTLKYRNGVILKHRKKKKVIRYRKEERIIYPFDTYADKYNSVKESTDCNATQYEHHAEEIEEAEQLIENELEEEAFDEVAPFTQHIELKDEDEKESEDLHQMGEDIFTQYDIANDLQCTGTDIEEEKLRNILTDTEFRNMARSLNRK
;
A
#
# COMPACT_ATOMS: atom_id res chain seq x y z
N MET A 1 -17.30 -11.63 -6.87
CA MET A 1 -15.87 -11.60 -7.23
C MET A 1 -15.07 -11.10 -6.03
N LYS A 2 -14.22 -11.93 -5.40
CA LYS A 2 -13.30 -11.45 -4.35
C LYS A 2 -12.22 -10.60 -5.01
N LEU A 3 -12.20 -9.30 -4.72
CA LEU A 3 -11.10 -8.43 -5.12
C LEU A 3 -9.80 -9.03 -4.55
N LYS A 4 -8.86 -9.41 -5.43
CA LYS A 4 -7.54 -9.88 -5.01
C LYS A 4 -6.79 -8.70 -4.42
N ASN A 5 -6.83 -8.58 -3.10
CA ASN A 5 -5.98 -7.64 -2.38
C ASN A 5 -4.52 -8.02 -2.64
N SER A 6 -3.71 -7.07 -3.11
CA SER A 6 -2.28 -7.31 -3.29
C SER A 6 -1.61 -7.44 -1.92
N SER A 7 -1.01 -8.60 -1.62
CA SER A 7 -0.22 -8.83 -0.39
C SER A 7 1.01 -7.91 -0.22
N CYS A 8 1.34 -7.09 -1.23
CA CYS A 8 2.39 -6.10 -1.18
C CYS A 8 1.81 -4.73 -0.78
N GLY A 9 1.99 -4.37 0.49
CA GLY A 9 1.67 -3.00 0.96
C GLY A 9 2.54 -1.95 0.27
N HIS A 10 2.14 -0.69 0.31
CA HIS A 10 2.94 0.43 -0.21
C HIS A 10 3.25 1.44 0.91
N VAL A 11 4.35 2.18 0.77
CA VAL A 11 4.75 3.23 1.71
C VAL A 11 5.24 4.45 0.95
N PHE A 12 4.78 5.62 1.34
CA PHE A 12 5.25 6.90 0.80
C PHE A 12 6.36 7.47 1.67
N ILE A 13 7.51 7.76 1.07
CA ILE A 13 8.63 8.41 1.75
C ILE A 13 8.78 9.83 1.20
N ASN A 14 8.73 10.82 2.09
CA ASN A 14 9.03 12.20 1.74
C ASN A 14 10.54 12.34 1.49
N THR A 15 10.89 12.74 0.27
CA THR A 15 12.28 12.84 -0.21
C THR A 15 12.89 14.23 -0.06
N SER A 16 12.13 15.20 0.45
CA SER A 16 12.59 16.58 0.70
C SER A 16 13.73 16.61 1.72
N SER A 17 14.48 17.72 1.77
CA SER A 17 15.55 17.91 2.75
C SER A 17 14.99 17.86 4.18
N PRO A 18 15.80 17.50 5.20
CA PRO A 18 15.32 17.42 6.59
C PRO A 18 14.62 18.68 7.10
N GLU A 19 14.99 19.86 6.60
CA GLU A 19 14.46 21.17 7.00
C GLU A 19 13.13 21.48 6.32
N GLU A 20 12.91 21.01 5.09
CA GLU A 20 11.68 21.24 4.31
C GLU A 20 10.61 20.16 4.56
N ARG A 21 10.95 19.09 5.29
CA ARG A 21 10.03 17.99 5.55
C ARG A 21 8.87 18.43 6.43
N GLN A 22 7.69 18.37 5.86
CA GLN A 22 6.45 18.55 6.60
C GLN A 22 6.20 17.37 7.53
N PHE A 23 5.53 17.68 8.64
CA PHE A 23 5.10 16.71 9.62
C PHE A 23 3.73 17.06 10.19
N ILE A 24 3.06 16.03 10.70
CA ILE A 24 1.78 16.20 11.37
C ILE A 24 2.03 16.66 12.80
N ILE A 25 1.33 17.71 13.22
CA ILE A 25 1.36 18.21 14.59
C ILE A 25 0.50 17.29 15.47
N LYS A 26 0.92 17.10 16.73
CA LYS A 26 0.13 16.34 17.71
C LYS A 26 -1.26 16.97 17.92
N PRO A 27 -2.30 16.17 18.23
CA PRO A 27 -3.61 16.71 18.57
C PRO A 27 -3.52 17.57 19.83
N ASN A 28 -4.41 18.57 19.93
CA ASN A 28 -4.42 19.57 20.99
C ASN A 28 -4.42 18.94 22.40
N ASP A 29 -5.18 17.87 22.62
CA ASP A 29 -5.26 17.19 23.93
C ASP A 29 -3.90 16.63 24.39
N LYS A 30 -3.06 16.21 23.44
CA LYS A 30 -1.71 15.72 23.73
C LYS A 30 -0.73 16.88 23.89
N LEU A 31 -0.91 17.97 23.15
CA LEU A 31 -0.09 19.17 23.25
C LEU A 31 -0.26 19.87 24.60
N GLN A 32 -1.50 20.02 25.09
CA GLN A 32 -1.79 20.65 26.38
C GLN A 32 -1.22 19.88 27.58
N LYS A 33 -0.99 18.58 27.42
CA LYS A 33 -0.38 17.71 28.45
C LYS A 33 1.14 17.72 28.39
N LEU A 34 1.76 18.37 27.39
CA LEU A 34 3.20 18.51 27.34
C LEU A 34 3.66 19.56 28.36
N PRO A 35 4.85 19.38 28.97
CA PRO A 35 5.41 20.41 29.82
C PRO A 35 5.72 21.66 28.97
N ASP A 36 5.59 22.84 29.57
CA ASP A 36 5.73 24.15 28.90
C ASP A 36 7.04 24.32 28.12
N ASN A 37 8.10 23.61 28.52
CA ASN A 37 9.43 23.65 27.88
C ASN A 37 9.64 22.56 26.80
N SER A 38 8.61 21.79 26.44
CA SER A 38 8.74 20.70 25.47
C SER A 38 8.69 21.21 24.03
N THR A 39 9.67 20.83 23.22
CA THR A 39 9.68 21.06 21.75
C THR A 39 9.07 19.88 20.96
N ASP A 40 8.56 18.85 21.64
CA ASP A 40 8.05 17.64 20.99
C ASP A 40 6.59 17.80 20.48
N VAL A 41 6.40 18.73 19.55
CA VAL A 41 5.08 19.04 18.94
C VAL A 41 4.72 18.11 17.77
N GLN A 42 5.71 17.39 17.24
CA GLN A 42 5.58 16.54 16.05
C GLN A 42 5.08 15.12 16.38
N CYS A 43 4.09 14.63 15.63
CA CYS A 43 3.68 13.22 15.61
C CYS A 43 4.79 12.29 15.12
N ASN A 44 4.84 11.08 15.69
CA ASN A 44 5.82 10.07 15.26
C ASN A 44 5.54 9.61 13.83
N ASN A 45 6.54 9.70 12.96
CA ASN A 45 6.51 9.22 11.58
C ASN A 45 7.67 8.23 11.32
N VAL A 46 7.69 7.62 10.12
CA VAL A 46 8.74 6.67 9.73
C VAL A 46 10.15 7.28 9.81
N ILE A 47 10.28 8.56 9.46
CA ILE A 47 11.55 9.30 9.43
C ILE A 47 12.09 9.53 10.85
N LYS A 48 11.24 9.94 11.79
CA LYS A 48 11.56 10.17 13.21
C LYS A 48 11.88 8.85 13.92
N ARG A 49 11.21 7.75 13.54
CA ARG A 49 11.58 6.41 14.03
C ARG A 49 12.95 6.00 13.51
N TYR A 50 13.21 6.21 12.22
CA TYR A 50 14.50 5.91 11.61
C TYR A 50 15.66 6.70 12.24
N SER A 51 15.46 7.96 12.62
CA SER A 51 16.48 8.74 13.32
C SER A 51 16.76 8.24 14.74
N GLN A 52 15.76 7.65 15.39
CA GLN A 52 15.84 7.06 16.74
C GLN A 52 16.17 5.56 16.74
N ARG A 53 16.49 4.98 15.58
CA ARG A 53 16.63 3.52 15.43
C ARG A 53 17.73 2.95 16.33
N PRO A 54 17.56 1.71 16.84
CA PRO A 54 18.61 1.03 17.62
C PRO A 54 19.89 0.81 16.82
N LYS A 55 21.05 0.77 17.49
CA LYS A 55 22.37 0.56 16.86
C LYS A 55 22.46 -0.72 16.02
N LYS A 56 21.67 -1.74 16.36
CA LYS A 56 21.62 -3.03 15.65
C LYS A 56 21.18 -2.90 14.18
N VAL A 57 20.43 -1.86 13.83
CA VAL A 57 19.96 -1.58 12.46
C VAL A 57 20.52 -0.27 11.92
N GLN A 58 21.67 0.17 12.44
CA GLN A 58 22.29 1.41 12.00
C GLN A 58 22.76 1.33 10.54
N SER A 59 23.11 0.13 10.07
CA SER A 59 23.53 -0.20 8.69
C SER A 59 22.41 -0.16 7.66
N ILE A 60 21.15 -0.29 8.08
CA ILE A 60 19.98 -0.29 7.19
C ILE A 60 19.68 1.15 6.77
N CYS A 61 19.34 1.36 5.49
CA CYS A 61 18.95 2.68 4.98
C CYS A 61 17.46 2.98 5.27
N LEU A 62 17.04 4.25 5.10
CA LEU A 62 15.65 4.66 5.36
C LEU A 62 14.63 3.89 4.50
N ALA A 63 14.98 3.64 3.23
CA ALA A 63 14.14 2.94 2.28
C ALA A 63 13.88 1.49 2.73
N ASP A 64 14.94 0.75 3.02
CA ASP A 64 14.85 -0.63 3.53
C ASP A 64 14.12 -0.67 4.87
N PHE A 65 14.41 0.28 5.77
CA PHE A 65 13.72 0.37 7.05
C PHE A 65 12.21 0.56 6.88
N ALA A 66 11.79 1.47 6.00
CA ALA A 66 10.38 1.73 5.71
C ALA A 66 9.68 0.58 4.97
N ALA A 67 10.43 -0.17 4.14
CA ALA A 67 9.88 -1.29 3.38
C ALA A 67 9.68 -2.54 4.24
N TRP A 68 10.55 -2.76 5.23
CA TRP A 68 10.59 -4.00 6.01
C TRP A 68 9.94 -3.91 7.38
N TYR A 69 9.82 -2.73 8.00
CA TYR A 69 9.37 -2.63 9.40
C TYR A 69 8.03 -1.91 9.54
N ASP A 70 7.09 -2.56 10.23
CA ASP A 70 5.80 -2.00 10.62
C ASP A 70 5.68 -1.80 12.13
N LEU A 71 4.88 -0.81 12.51
CA LEU A 71 4.54 -0.58 13.92
C LEU A 71 3.66 -1.73 14.39
N ARG A 72 4.01 -2.37 15.50
CA ARG A 72 3.12 -3.33 16.13
C ARG A 72 2.11 -2.54 16.97
N SER A 73 0.87 -2.44 16.51
CA SER A 73 -0.24 -2.16 17.42
C SER A 73 -0.33 -3.34 18.39
N GLU A 74 -0.27 -3.08 19.69
CA GLU A 74 -0.67 -4.11 20.65
C GLU A 74 -2.13 -4.42 20.35
N LYS A 75 -2.44 -5.68 19.97
CA LYS A 75 -3.82 -6.12 19.84
C LYS A 75 -4.50 -5.75 21.15
N LYS A 76 -5.44 -4.80 21.14
CA LYS A 76 -6.33 -4.64 22.29
C LYS A 76 -6.94 -6.03 22.51
N PRO A 77 -6.98 -6.55 23.75
CA PRO A 77 -7.75 -7.76 24.00
C PRO A 77 -9.15 -7.51 23.47
N LYS A 78 -9.75 -8.51 22.81
CA LYS A 78 -11.16 -8.47 22.39
C LYS A 78 -12.02 -8.33 23.65
N THR A 79 -12.20 -7.12 24.14
CA THR A 79 -13.17 -6.77 25.17
C THR A 79 -14.22 -5.94 24.46
N ASP A 80 -15.47 -6.35 24.65
CA ASP A 80 -16.67 -5.90 23.97
C ASP A 80 -16.63 -4.44 23.52
N ARG A 81 -16.90 -4.27 22.22
CA ARG A 81 -17.06 -2.99 21.54
C ARG A 81 -18.15 -2.19 22.24
N LEU A 82 -17.76 -1.16 22.98
CA LEU A 82 -18.61 0.01 23.18
C LEU A 82 -18.24 1.05 22.12
N GLU A 83 -19.27 1.38 21.35
CA GLU A 83 -19.35 2.35 20.28
C GLU A 83 -18.68 3.67 20.67
N ASN A 84 -17.74 4.13 19.85
CA ASN A 84 -17.67 5.50 19.31
C ASN A 84 -16.39 5.68 18.49
N GLU A 85 -16.54 6.30 17.32
CA GLU A 85 -15.55 6.58 16.27
C GLU A 85 -15.11 5.37 15.41
N LYS A 86 -15.85 5.12 14.31
CA LYS A 86 -15.39 4.37 13.13
C LYS A 86 -14.17 5.11 12.52
N VAL A 87 -13.00 4.97 13.12
CA VAL A 87 -11.73 5.14 12.40
C VAL A 87 -11.51 3.82 11.68
N MET A 88 -11.44 3.84 10.34
CA MET A 88 -11.05 2.66 9.56
C MET A 88 -9.77 2.07 10.15
N GLU A 89 -9.90 0.91 10.81
CA GLU A 89 -8.75 0.10 11.17
C GLU A 89 -8.11 -0.37 9.86
N GLU A 90 -6.82 -0.05 9.66
CA GLU A 90 -6.01 -0.75 8.66
C GLU A 90 -6.08 -2.23 9.01
N THR A 91 -6.83 -3.01 8.21
CA THR A 91 -6.97 -4.44 8.40
C THR A 91 -5.60 -5.08 8.28
N ASP A 92 -5.05 -5.53 9.40
CA ASP A 92 -4.02 -6.56 9.42
C ASP A 92 -4.67 -7.83 8.87
N ILE A 93 -4.69 -7.97 7.54
CA ILE A 93 -5.01 -9.24 6.89
C ILE A 93 -3.89 -10.18 7.30
N GLU A 94 -4.19 -11.08 8.24
CA GLU A 94 -3.42 -12.30 8.43
C GLU A 94 -3.55 -13.12 7.14
N ASP A 95 -2.76 -12.77 6.12
CA ASP A 95 -2.51 -13.59 4.93
C ASP A 95 -1.76 -14.85 5.40
N ASN A 96 -2.53 -15.78 5.94
CA ASN A 96 -2.16 -17.16 6.16
C ASN A 96 -2.60 -17.94 4.91
N MET A 97 -1.93 -17.67 3.79
CA MET A 97 -1.81 -18.65 2.72
C MET A 97 -0.36 -19.09 2.69
N GLU A 98 -0.16 -20.40 2.87
CA GLU A 98 1.10 -21.11 2.70
C GLU A 98 1.50 -21.05 1.22
N ASP A 99 1.97 -19.88 0.77
CA ASP A 99 2.73 -19.78 -0.47
C ASP A 99 4.18 -20.16 -0.14
N GLU A 100 4.44 -21.47 -0.17
CA GLU A 100 5.78 -22.03 -0.33
C GLU A 100 6.34 -21.64 -1.70
N ASN A 101 6.80 -20.40 -1.84
CA ASN A 101 7.85 -19.96 -2.77
C ASN A 101 8.03 -18.44 -2.66
N LEU A 102 8.70 -17.99 -1.60
CA LEU A 102 9.22 -16.63 -1.54
C LEU A 102 10.71 -16.67 -1.87
N SER A 103 11.06 -15.93 -2.92
CA SER A 103 12.44 -15.64 -3.29
C SER A 103 13.22 -15.22 -2.04
N GLN A 104 14.24 -16.01 -1.76
CA GLN A 104 15.16 -15.84 -0.66
C GLN A 104 16.06 -14.63 -0.93
N ASP A 105 15.51 -13.41 -0.83
CA ASP A 105 16.34 -12.26 -0.48
C ASP A 105 16.98 -12.63 0.86
N GLU A 106 18.29 -12.92 0.87
CA GLU A 106 19.04 -13.46 2.02
C GLU A 106 18.72 -12.70 3.32
N TYR A 107 17.86 -13.29 4.14
CA TYR A 107 17.55 -12.78 5.46
C TYR A 107 18.77 -13.02 6.36
N ASP A 108 19.57 -11.97 6.55
CA ASP A 108 20.64 -11.96 7.55
C ASP A 108 20.06 -11.52 8.91
N PRO A 109 19.86 -12.44 9.88
CA PRO A 109 19.32 -12.12 11.19
C PRO A 109 20.21 -11.17 12.02
N GLU A 110 21.51 -11.08 11.71
CA GLU A 110 22.46 -10.25 12.44
C GLU A 110 22.32 -8.77 12.04
N ASN A 111 22.08 -8.52 10.75
CA ASN A 111 21.83 -7.18 10.21
C ASN A 111 20.35 -6.79 10.18
N ASN A 112 19.41 -7.75 10.16
CA ASN A 112 17.99 -7.50 9.96
C ASN A 112 17.11 -8.20 11.02
N PRO A 113 17.04 -7.65 12.24
CA PRO A 113 16.31 -8.29 13.35
C PRO A 113 14.81 -8.37 13.10
N LYS A 114 14.19 -9.53 13.42
CA LYS A 114 12.73 -9.73 13.28
C LYS A 114 11.89 -8.71 14.06
N THR A 115 12.42 -8.17 15.16
CA THR A 115 11.76 -7.15 15.97
C THR A 115 12.73 -6.08 16.45
N LEU A 116 12.27 -4.83 16.45
CA LEU A 116 13.01 -3.67 16.95
C LEU A 116 12.27 -3.05 18.11
N LYS A 117 12.91 -3.00 19.28
CA LYS A 117 12.38 -2.36 20.48
C LYS A 117 13.04 -1.00 20.69
N TYR A 118 12.23 0.04 20.82
CA TYR A 118 12.66 1.40 21.11
C TYR A 118 12.66 1.66 22.62
N ARG A 119 13.37 2.71 23.07
CA ARG A 119 13.47 3.09 24.49
C ARG A 119 12.12 3.49 25.10
N ASN A 120 11.19 3.98 24.28
CA ASN A 120 9.85 4.38 24.67
C ASN A 120 8.84 3.20 24.70
N GLY A 121 9.31 1.95 24.59
CA GLY A 121 8.46 0.76 24.59
C GLY A 121 7.85 0.40 23.23
N VAL A 122 7.99 1.25 22.20
CA VAL A 122 7.46 0.96 20.86
C VAL A 122 8.20 -0.22 20.23
N ILE A 123 7.46 -1.15 19.64
CA ILE A 123 7.99 -2.34 18.97
C ILE A 123 7.66 -2.28 17.48
N LEU A 124 8.66 -2.46 16.62
CA LEU A 124 8.48 -2.66 15.18
C LEU A 124 8.74 -4.12 14.83
N LYS A 125 7.96 -4.66 13.89
CA LYS A 125 8.08 -6.04 13.42
C LYS A 125 8.51 -6.06 11.95
N HIS A 126 9.42 -6.97 11.63
CA HIS A 126 9.85 -7.22 10.26
C HIS A 126 8.75 -7.93 9.47
N ARG A 127 8.45 -7.45 8.26
CA ARG A 127 7.46 -8.01 7.33
C ARG A 127 7.98 -9.25 6.63
N LYS A 128 7.08 -10.12 6.15
CA LYS A 128 7.45 -11.23 5.26
C LYS A 128 7.71 -10.75 3.83
N LYS A 129 6.89 -9.82 3.35
CA LYS A 129 7.00 -9.20 2.01
C LYS A 129 7.30 -7.71 2.15
N LYS A 130 8.32 -7.22 1.43
CA LYS A 130 8.70 -5.80 1.39
C LYS A 130 7.55 -4.94 0.87
N LYS A 131 7.39 -3.73 1.40
CA LYS A 131 6.47 -2.75 0.82
C LYS A 131 7.04 -2.17 -0.47
N VAL A 132 6.16 -1.85 -1.42
CA VAL A 132 6.52 -0.97 -2.55
C VAL A 132 6.78 0.43 -2.01
N ILE A 133 8.00 0.92 -2.23
CA ILE A 133 8.36 2.29 -1.87
C ILE A 133 7.91 3.22 -2.98
N ARG A 134 7.12 4.23 -2.63
CA ARG A 134 6.74 5.33 -3.50
C ARG A 134 7.36 6.62 -2.98
N TYR A 135 7.96 7.42 -3.86
CA TYR A 135 8.51 8.71 -3.46
C TYR A 135 7.42 9.77 -3.52
N ARG A 136 7.39 10.64 -2.51
CA ARG A 136 6.51 11.81 -2.46
C ARG A 136 7.33 13.05 -2.79
N LYS A 137 6.96 13.74 -3.88
CA LYS A 137 7.48 15.07 -4.24
C LYS A 137 6.45 16.11 -3.82
N GLU A 138 6.71 16.78 -2.70
CA GLU A 138 5.78 17.75 -2.13
C GLU A 138 5.48 18.90 -3.10
N GLU A 139 6.46 19.37 -3.86
CA GLU A 139 6.27 20.41 -4.90
C GLU A 139 5.16 20.05 -5.91
N ARG A 140 5.13 18.81 -6.39
CA ARG A 140 4.08 18.33 -7.31
C ARG A 140 2.72 18.24 -6.63
N ILE A 141 2.72 18.00 -5.32
CA ILE A 141 1.50 17.90 -4.54
C ILE A 141 0.95 19.29 -4.26
N ILE A 142 1.73 20.36 -4.15
CA ILE A 142 1.16 21.69 -3.91
C ILE A 142 0.86 22.41 -5.23
N TYR A 143 1.69 22.22 -6.27
CA TYR A 143 1.54 22.89 -7.56
C TYR A 143 0.11 22.78 -8.11
N PRO A 144 -0.49 23.88 -8.64
CA PRO A 144 0.09 25.23 -8.85
C PRO A 144 -0.06 26.20 -7.65
N PHE A 145 -0.43 25.72 -6.47
CA PHE A 145 -0.68 26.56 -5.29
C PHE A 145 0.60 26.75 -4.45
N ASP A 146 0.55 27.72 -3.55
CA ASP A 146 1.65 28.01 -2.62
C ASP A 146 1.49 27.28 -1.27
N THR A 147 0.25 26.99 -0.86
CA THR A 147 -0.04 26.29 0.40
C THR A 147 -0.92 25.05 0.22
N TYR A 148 -0.76 24.08 1.11
CA TYR A 148 -1.64 22.90 1.15
C TYR A 148 -3.08 23.26 1.45
N ALA A 149 -3.30 24.33 2.23
CA ALA A 149 -4.64 24.79 2.57
C ALA A 149 -5.37 25.26 1.30
N ASP A 150 -4.71 26.04 0.45
CA ASP A 150 -5.30 26.54 -0.79
C ASP A 150 -5.62 25.41 -1.76
N LYS A 151 -4.67 24.48 -1.93
CA LYS A 151 -4.92 23.30 -2.76
C LYS A 151 -6.07 22.45 -2.22
N TYR A 152 -6.08 22.17 -0.91
CA TYR A 152 -7.16 21.41 -0.28
C TYR A 152 -8.51 22.11 -0.52
N ASN A 153 -8.59 23.42 -0.29
CA ASN A 153 -9.81 24.20 -0.51
C ASN A 153 -10.28 24.12 -1.98
N SER A 154 -9.37 24.09 -2.95
CA SER A 154 -9.74 23.95 -4.37
C SER A 154 -10.34 22.59 -4.75
N VAL A 155 -9.96 21.51 -4.04
CA VAL A 155 -10.42 20.14 -4.32
C VAL A 155 -11.46 19.65 -3.33
N LYS A 156 -11.75 20.43 -2.28
CA LYS A 156 -12.61 20.04 -1.17
C LYS A 156 -13.99 19.64 -1.65
N GLU A 157 -14.65 20.50 -2.43
CA GLU A 157 -16.01 20.24 -2.93
C GLU A 157 -16.08 18.97 -3.80
N SER A 158 -15.08 18.76 -4.67
CA SER A 158 -15.00 17.54 -5.48
C SER A 158 -14.76 16.29 -4.63
N THR A 159 -13.97 16.39 -3.57
CA THR A 159 -13.67 15.28 -2.66
C THR A 159 -14.90 14.91 -1.84
N ASP A 160 -15.60 15.91 -1.31
CA ASP A 160 -16.84 15.74 -0.55
C ASP A 160 -17.94 15.15 -1.45
N CYS A 161 -18.08 15.63 -2.68
CA CYS A 161 -19.01 15.04 -3.65
C CYS A 161 -18.67 13.58 -3.96
N ASN A 162 -17.39 13.26 -4.22
CA ASN A 162 -16.97 11.88 -4.44
C ASN A 162 -17.26 11.01 -3.21
N ALA A 163 -17.04 11.50 -1.99
CA ALA A 163 -17.37 10.76 -0.78
C ALA A 163 -18.86 10.39 -0.73
N THR A 164 -19.75 11.36 -1.00
CA THR A 164 -21.20 11.10 -0.99
C THR A 164 -21.66 10.07 -2.04
N GLN A 165 -20.95 9.94 -3.18
CA GLN A 165 -21.27 8.92 -4.18
C GLN A 165 -21.05 7.49 -3.67
N TYR A 166 -20.09 7.30 -2.76
CA TYR A 166 -19.78 5.99 -2.17
C TYR A 166 -20.52 5.74 -0.85
N GLU A 167 -21.08 6.78 -0.23
CA GLU A 167 -21.90 6.66 0.99
C GLU A 167 -23.33 6.21 0.72
N HIS A 168 -23.85 6.37 -0.52
CA HIS A 168 -25.26 6.12 -0.85
C HIS A 168 -25.76 4.70 -0.54
N HIS A 169 -24.86 3.70 -0.53
CA HIS A 169 -25.21 2.30 -0.23
C HIS A 169 -24.55 1.77 1.04
N ALA A 170 -23.99 2.65 1.88
CA ALA A 170 -23.31 2.21 3.09
C ALA A 170 -24.24 1.45 4.04
N GLU A 171 -25.48 1.92 4.20
CA GLU A 171 -26.49 1.27 5.05
C GLU A 171 -26.95 -0.08 4.46
N GLU A 172 -27.21 -0.15 3.15
CA GLU A 172 -27.61 -1.39 2.47
C GLU A 172 -26.51 -2.46 2.54
N ILE A 173 -25.23 -2.05 2.44
CA ILE A 173 -24.08 -2.96 2.60
C ILE A 173 -23.97 -3.43 4.05
N GLU A 174 -24.12 -2.53 5.02
CA GLU A 174 -24.05 -2.85 6.45
C GLU A 174 -25.21 -3.77 6.88
N GLU A 175 -26.42 -3.58 6.34
CA GLU A 175 -27.57 -4.46 6.53
C GLU A 175 -27.35 -5.84 5.89
N ALA A 176 -26.85 -5.89 4.64
CA ALA A 176 -26.54 -7.15 3.98
C ALA A 176 -25.44 -7.95 4.70
N GLU A 177 -24.41 -7.29 5.24
CA GLU A 177 -23.37 -7.93 6.06
C GLU A 177 -23.98 -8.53 7.34
N GLN A 178 -24.86 -7.80 8.02
CA GLN A 178 -25.55 -8.29 9.22
C GLN A 178 -26.46 -9.48 8.92
N LEU A 179 -27.15 -9.48 7.78
CA LEU A 179 -27.95 -10.62 7.33
C LEU A 179 -27.09 -11.86 7.07
N ILE A 180 -25.92 -11.70 6.43
CA ILE A 180 -24.97 -12.79 6.22
C ILE A 180 -24.44 -13.36 7.54
N GLU A 181 -24.11 -12.50 8.51
CA GLU A 181 -23.58 -12.97 9.79
C GLU A 181 -24.63 -13.61 10.70
N ASN A 182 -25.89 -13.15 10.64
CA ASN A 182 -26.92 -13.53 11.61
C ASN A 182 -27.97 -14.51 11.08
N GLU A 183 -28.31 -14.49 9.78
CA GLU A 183 -29.51 -15.15 9.25
C GLU A 183 -29.25 -16.16 8.11
N LEU A 184 -28.08 -16.14 7.48
CA LEU A 184 -27.76 -17.11 6.43
C LEU A 184 -27.15 -18.39 7.01
N GLU A 185 -27.90 -19.50 6.96
CA GLU A 185 -27.39 -20.85 7.23
C GLU A 185 -26.31 -21.22 6.19
N GLU A 186 -25.27 -21.95 6.60
CA GLU A 186 -24.13 -22.37 5.74
C GLU A 186 -24.58 -23.08 4.44
N GLU A 187 -25.79 -23.61 4.42
CA GLU A 187 -26.38 -24.35 3.30
C GLU A 187 -27.06 -23.42 2.26
N ALA A 188 -27.30 -22.15 2.57
CA ALA A 188 -27.90 -21.17 1.66
C ALA A 188 -26.91 -20.61 0.61
N PHE A 189 -25.62 -20.90 0.74
CA PHE A 189 -24.60 -20.47 -0.22
C PHE A 189 -24.67 -21.22 -1.55
N ASP A 190 -25.31 -22.39 -1.59
CA ASP A 190 -25.53 -23.16 -2.83
C ASP A 190 -26.47 -22.45 -3.81
N GLU A 191 -27.31 -21.54 -3.32
CA GLU A 191 -28.20 -20.72 -4.16
C GLU A 191 -27.52 -19.43 -4.66
N VAL A 192 -26.32 -19.10 -4.17
CA VAL A 192 -25.59 -17.91 -4.60
C VAL A 192 -24.86 -18.22 -5.90
N ALA A 193 -25.39 -17.69 -7.01
CA ALA A 193 -24.90 -17.87 -8.38
C ALA A 193 -24.95 -19.34 -8.87
N PRO A 194 -26.15 -19.94 -8.94
CA PRO A 194 -26.36 -21.37 -9.18
C PRO A 194 -25.95 -21.81 -10.60
N PHE A 195 -25.75 -20.85 -11.52
CA PHE A 195 -25.35 -21.11 -12.89
C PHE A 195 -23.85 -20.90 -13.13
N THR A 196 -23.07 -20.50 -12.11
CA THR A 196 -21.64 -20.23 -12.28
C THR A 196 -20.89 -21.46 -12.79
N GLN A 197 -21.15 -22.64 -12.22
CA GLN A 197 -20.54 -23.89 -12.72
C GLN A 197 -20.91 -24.18 -14.18
N HIS A 198 -22.14 -23.89 -14.59
CA HIS A 198 -22.57 -24.10 -15.98
C HIS A 198 -21.91 -23.10 -16.94
N ILE A 199 -21.70 -21.86 -16.50
CA ILE A 199 -20.99 -20.83 -17.27
C ILE A 199 -19.51 -21.20 -17.40
N GLU A 200 -18.87 -21.61 -16.31
CA GLU A 200 -17.47 -22.06 -16.32
C GLU A 200 -17.26 -23.28 -17.23
N LEU A 201 -18.19 -24.24 -17.20
CA LEU A 201 -18.19 -25.39 -18.12
C LEU A 201 -18.36 -24.97 -19.58
N LYS A 202 -19.26 -24.03 -19.88
CA LYS A 202 -19.38 -23.46 -21.24
C LYS A 202 -18.11 -22.76 -21.70
N ASP A 203 -17.51 -21.96 -20.82
CA ASP A 203 -16.25 -21.26 -21.10
C ASP A 203 -15.07 -22.25 -21.28
N GLU A 204 -15.13 -23.43 -20.64
CA GLU A 204 -14.16 -24.51 -20.81
C GLU A 204 -14.40 -25.30 -22.11
N ASP A 205 -15.64 -25.63 -22.43
CA ASP A 205 -16.03 -26.30 -23.69
C ASP A 205 -15.76 -25.40 -24.91
N GLU A 206 -15.87 -24.07 -24.77
CA GLU A 206 -15.53 -23.11 -25.83
C GLU A 206 -14.00 -23.01 -26.08
N LYS A 207 -13.16 -23.42 -25.12
CA LYS A 207 -11.70 -23.57 -25.33
C LYS A 207 -11.34 -24.79 -26.18
N GLU A 208 -12.28 -25.71 -26.42
CA GLU A 208 -12.12 -26.86 -27.32
C GLU A 208 -12.42 -26.51 -28.80
N SER A 209 -12.64 -25.24 -29.14
CA SER A 209 -12.47 -24.81 -30.53
C SER A 209 -10.97 -24.79 -30.87
N GLU A 210 -10.47 -25.94 -31.33
CA GLU A 210 -9.12 -26.20 -31.85
C GLU A 210 -8.72 -25.37 -33.09
N ASP A 211 -9.31 -24.18 -33.31
CA ASP A 211 -8.98 -23.31 -34.44
C ASP A 211 -8.00 -22.18 -34.07
N LEU A 212 -7.54 -22.10 -32.81
CA LEU A 212 -6.53 -21.12 -32.40
C LEU A 212 -5.08 -21.54 -32.76
N HIS A 213 -4.86 -22.79 -33.19
CA HIS A 213 -3.53 -23.30 -33.56
C HIS A 213 -3.22 -23.25 -35.07
N GLN A 214 -4.13 -22.72 -35.90
CA GLN A 214 -3.93 -22.63 -37.36
C GLN A 214 -3.87 -21.18 -37.88
N MET A 215 -3.63 -20.21 -37.03
CA MET A 215 -3.34 -18.83 -37.46
C MET A 215 -1.88 -18.56 -37.14
N GLY A 216 -1.03 -18.70 -38.17
CA GLY A 216 0.42 -18.69 -38.06
C GLY A 216 0.97 -17.51 -37.27
N GLU A 217 2.21 -17.69 -36.80
CA GLU A 217 3.00 -16.76 -35.96
C GLU A 217 3.10 -15.31 -36.51
N ASP A 218 2.54 -15.02 -37.68
CA ASP A 218 2.60 -13.73 -38.36
C ASP A 218 1.42 -12.77 -38.05
N ILE A 219 0.29 -13.22 -37.46
CA ILE A 219 -0.89 -12.34 -37.29
C ILE A 219 -0.82 -11.45 -36.05
N PHE A 220 -0.17 -11.90 -34.98
CA PHE A 220 -0.02 -11.11 -33.74
C PHE A 220 0.98 -9.95 -33.85
N THR A 221 1.71 -9.83 -34.96
CA THR A 221 2.67 -8.74 -35.16
C THR A 221 2.13 -7.60 -36.03
N GLN A 222 0.99 -7.77 -36.69
CA GLN A 222 0.46 -6.76 -37.63
C GLN A 222 -0.79 -6.03 -37.16
N TYR A 223 -1.57 -6.59 -36.23
CA TYR A 223 -2.80 -5.95 -35.78
C TYR A 223 -2.60 -5.17 -34.48
N ASP A 224 -2.40 -3.86 -34.61
CA ASP A 224 -2.32 -2.94 -33.48
C ASP A 224 -3.70 -2.37 -33.12
N ILE A 225 -4.28 -2.89 -32.05
CA ILE A 225 -5.57 -2.43 -31.47
C ILE A 225 -5.51 -0.95 -31.07
N ALA A 226 -4.32 -0.38 -30.86
CA ALA A 226 -4.18 1.05 -30.56
C ALA A 226 -4.69 1.93 -31.70
N ASN A 227 -4.59 1.49 -32.96
CA ASN A 227 -5.14 2.21 -34.11
C ASN A 227 -6.66 2.31 -34.08
N ASP A 228 -7.36 1.23 -33.68
CA ASP A 228 -8.82 1.22 -33.59
C ASP A 228 -9.33 2.05 -32.41
N LEU A 229 -8.56 2.08 -31.33
CA LEU A 229 -8.86 2.89 -30.14
C LEU A 229 -8.44 4.36 -30.31
N GLN A 230 -7.89 4.76 -31.47
CA GLN A 230 -7.28 6.07 -31.71
C GLN A 230 -6.23 6.46 -30.65
N CYS A 231 -5.62 5.45 -30.02
CA CYS A 231 -4.51 5.63 -29.11
C CYS A 231 -3.26 5.79 -29.95
N THR A 232 -2.72 7.01 -30.06
CA THR A 232 -1.40 7.19 -30.65
C THR A 232 -0.38 6.53 -29.73
N GLY A 233 0.15 5.37 -30.13
CA GLY A 233 1.24 4.71 -29.44
C GLY A 233 2.42 5.69 -29.37
N THR A 234 2.83 6.06 -28.17
CA THR A 234 4.10 6.78 -28.00
C THR A 234 5.19 5.77 -28.23
N ASP A 235 5.91 5.89 -29.35
CA ASP A 235 7.18 5.20 -29.54
C ASP A 235 8.06 5.50 -28.32
N ILE A 236 8.20 4.52 -27.43
CA ILE A 236 9.16 4.61 -26.33
C ILE A 236 10.51 4.38 -26.99
N GLU A 237 11.13 5.47 -27.45
CA GLU A 237 12.47 5.49 -28.02
C GLU A 237 13.40 4.61 -27.18
N GLU A 238 14.05 3.63 -27.81
CA GLU A 238 15.04 2.74 -27.16
C GLU A 238 16.16 3.51 -26.46
N GLU A 239 16.41 4.78 -26.83
CA GLU A 239 17.32 5.67 -26.10
C GLU A 239 16.89 5.95 -24.66
N LYS A 240 15.60 5.90 -24.32
CA LYS A 240 15.12 6.08 -22.94
C LYS A 240 15.44 4.90 -22.04
N LEU A 241 15.59 3.69 -22.61
CA LEU A 241 16.04 2.49 -21.89
C LEU A 241 17.54 2.52 -21.58
N ARG A 242 18.36 3.19 -22.41
CA ARG A 242 19.82 3.28 -22.23
C ARG A 242 20.24 4.09 -20.99
N ASN A 243 19.34 4.87 -20.40
CA ASN A 243 19.58 5.64 -19.17
C ASN A 243 19.00 4.98 -17.91
N ILE A 244 18.51 3.74 -17.99
CA ILE A 244 17.99 3.01 -16.84
C ILE A 244 19.16 2.33 -16.15
N LEU A 245 19.55 2.90 -15.01
CA LEU A 245 20.50 2.29 -14.09
C LEU A 245 19.95 0.92 -13.65
N THR A 246 20.75 -0.14 -13.73
CA THR A 246 20.28 -1.46 -13.30
C THR A 246 19.98 -1.47 -11.80
N ASP A 247 19.09 -2.38 -11.36
CA ASP A 247 18.65 -2.47 -9.97
C ASP A 247 19.82 -2.66 -8.99
N THR A 248 20.85 -3.37 -9.43
CA THR A 248 22.11 -3.60 -8.71
C THR A 248 22.96 -2.33 -8.62
N GLU A 249 23.13 -1.60 -9.73
CA GLU A 249 23.86 -0.33 -9.79
C GLU A 249 23.19 0.76 -8.94
N PHE A 250 21.86 0.86 -8.98
CA PHE A 250 21.09 1.79 -8.16
C PHE A 250 21.30 1.53 -6.67
N ARG A 251 21.25 0.26 -6.23
CA ARG A 251 21.47 -0.12 -4.83
C ARG A 251 22.90 0.19 -4.38
N ASN A 252 23.89 -0.05 -5.23
CA ASN A 252 25.29 0.26 -4.91
C ASN A 252 25.53 1.77 -4.80
N MET A 253 24.97 2.56 -5.72
CA MET A 253 25.01 4.03 -5.65
C MET A 253 24.34 4.52 -4.36
N ALA A 254 23.13 4.05 -4.05
CA ALA A 254 22.40 4.44 -2.84
C ALA A 254 23.16 4.07 -1.54
N ARG A 255 23.83 2.92 -1.51
CA ARG A 255 24.67 2.50 -0.37
C ARG A 255 25.92 3.35 -0.20
N SER A 256 26.52 3.82 -1.30
CA SER A 256 27.72 4.66 -1.26
C SER A 256 27.47 6.01 -0.57
N LEU A 257 26.26 6.55 -0.69
CA LEU A 257 25.83 7.81 -0.05
C LEU A 257 25.70 7.72 1.48
N ASN A 258 25.79 6.51 2.06
CA ASN A 258 25.75 6.31 3.51
C ASN A 258 27.14 6.39 4.17
N ARG A 259 28.22 6.53 3.39
CA ARG A 259 29.56 6.74 3.94
C ARG A 259 29.77 8.24 4.18
N LYS A 260 30.23 8.58 5.39
CA LYS A 260 30.55 9.96 5.82
C LYS A 260 31.82 10.47 5.17
#